data_AF-A0A938UG01-F1
#
_entry.id   AF-A0A938UG01-F1
#
_cell.length_a   1.000
_cell.length_b   1.000
_cell.length_c   1.000
_cell.angle_alpha   90.00
_cell.angle_beta   90.00
_cell.angle_gamma   90.00
#
_symmetry.space_group_name_H-M   'P 1'
#
loop_
_entity.id
_entity.type
_entity.pdbx_description
1 polymer ?
#
loop_
_entity_poly.entity_id
_entity_poly.type
_entity_poly.pdbx_seq_one_letter_code
_entity_poly.pdbx_strand_id
1 'polypeptide(L)'
;MALNELLSMCAYCIFLIGAARSFMTNGDRGSVLIMICGIGLDAVLALLPMAGITALRSADPVMNAGIIGGIVLGGTTWIVFAAALVLRAVKKTGLFHVLIAAAQVLWFIAYVSFLLGMYKFA
;
A
#
# COMPACT_ATOMS: atom_id res chain seq x y z
N MET A 1 -12.31 15.48 2.83
CA MET A 1 -11.24 14.49 2.63
C MET A 1 -10.19 14.71 3.70
N ALA A 2 -9.94 13.71 4.53
CA ALA A 2 -9.01 13.81 5.65
C ALA A 2 -7.55 13.80 5.15
N LEU A 3 -6.64 14.44 5.90
CA LEU A 3 -5.21 14.47 5.56
C LEU A 3 -4.63 13.07 5.36
N ASN A 4 -5.02 12.11 6.20
CA ASN A 4 -4.57 10.71 6.08
C ASN A 4 -4.94 10.08 4.73
N GLU A 5 -6.15 10.34 4.23
CA GLU A 5 -6.61 9.81 2.94
C GLU A 5 -5.79 10.36 1.77
N LEU A 6 -5.46 11.66 1.84
CA LEU A 6 -4.65 12.33 0.82
C LEU A 6 -3.23 11.77 0.82
N LEU A 7 -2.62 11.62 2.01
CA LEU A 7 -1.29 11.04 2.15
C LEU A 7 -1.25 9.57 1.69
N SER A 8 -2.31 8.81 1.96
CA SER A 8 -2.46 7.43 1.46
C SER A 8 -2.57 7.38 -0.07
N MET A 9 -3.30 8.32 -0.70
CA MET A 9 -3.30 8.44 -2.16
C MET A 9 -1.91 8.77 -2.71
N CYS A 10 -1.20 9.71 -2.08
CA CYS A 10 0.17 10.05 -2.47
C CYS A 10 1.10 8.82 -2.35
N ALA A 11 1.00 8.06 -1.27
CA ALA A 11 1.76 6.82 -1.06
C ALA A 11 1.51 5.82 -2.19
N TYR A 12 0.24 5.59 -2.54
CA TYR A 12 -0.15 4.70 -3.63
C TYR A 12 0.38 5.20 -4.99
N CYS A 13 0.25 6.50 -5.30
CA CYS A 13 0.79 7.09 -6.53
C CYS A 13 2.31 6.95 -6.63
N ILE A 14 3.05 7.18 -5.54
CA ILE A 14 4.50 6.97 -5.48
C ILE A 14 4.83 5.51 -5.81
N PHE A 15 4.09 4.57 -5.21
CA PHE A 15 4.27 3.15 -5.49
C PHE A 15 4.01 2.82 -6.97
N LEU A 16 2.95 3.35 -7.57
CA LEU A 16 2.64 3.16 -8.99
C LEU A 16 3.72 3.71 -9.92
N ILE A 17 4.28 4.89 -9.61
CA ILE A 17 5.41 5.46 -10.37
C ILE A 17 6.62 4.51 -10.31
N GLY A 18 6.93 4.01 -9.11
CA GLY A 18 8.02 3.04 -8.91
C GLY A 18 7.76 1.73 -9.65
N ALA A 19 6.52 1.23 -9.63
CA ALA A 19 6.12 0.00 -10.32
C ALA A 19 6.21 0.16 -11.85
N ALA A 20 5.61 1.22 -12.40
CA ALA A 20 5.66 1.50 -13.84
C ALA A 20 7.10 1.61 -14.34
N ARG A 21 7.94 2.35 -13.61
CA ARG A 21 9.37 2.45 -13.91
C ARG A 21 10.06 1.09 -13.80
N SER A 22 9.75 0.30 -12.77
CA SER A 22 10.28 -1.06 -12.59
C SER A 22 9.99 -1.97 -13.77
N PHE A 23 8.76 -1.95 -14.31
CA PHE A 23 8.41 -2.75 -15.49
C PHE A 23 9.20 -2.34 -16.74
N MET A 24 9.50 -1.04 -16.89
CA MET A 24 10.33 -0.54 -18.01
C MET A 24 11.82 -0.85 -17.85
N THR A 25 12.34 -0.87 -16.62
CA THR A 25 13.78 -1.01 -16.33
C THR A 25 14.18 -2.37 -15.76
N ASN A 26 13.27 -3.35 -15.76
CA ASN A 26 13.48 -4.68 -15.17
C ASN A 26 13.87 -4.65 -13.68
N GLY A 27 13.20 -3.80 -12.90
CA GLY A 27 13.38 -3.74 -11.46
C GLY A 27 14.71 -3.13 -11.04
N ASP A 28 15.14 -2.05 -11.69
CA ASP A 28 16.34 -1.31 -11.27
C ASP A 28 16.22 -0.82 -9.81
N ARG A 29 17.37 -0.55 -9.17
CA ARG A 29 17.40 -0.18 -7.75
C ARG A 29 16.62 1.11 -7.45
N GLY A 30 16.61 2.07 -8.37
CA GLY A 30 15.88 3.32 -8.20
C GLY A 30 14.36 3.10 -8.18
N SER A 31 13.86 2.28 -9.11
CA SER A 31 12.43 1.91 -9.13
C SER A 31 11.98 1.23 -7.85
N VAL A 32 12.79 0.31 -7.34
CA VAL A 32 12.51 -0.38 -6.07
C VAL A 32 12.54 0.58 -4.88
N LEU A 33 13.48 1.52 -4.84
CA LEU A 33 13.53 2.54 -3.80
C LEU A 33 12.27 3.40 -3.79
N ILE A 34 11.78 3.82 -4.97
CA ILE A 34 10.54 4.58 -5.09
C ILE A 34 9.35 3.76 -4.54
N MET A 35 9.25 2.48 -4.90
CA MET A 35 8.20 1.60 -4.36
C MET A 35 8.30 1.44 -2.84
N ILE A 36 9.51 1.28 -2.30
CA ILE A 36 9.75 1.22 -0.84
C ILE A 36 9.28 2.51 -0.17
N CYS A 37 9.54 3.69 -0.75
CA CYS A 37 9.04 4.95 -0.22
C CYS A 37 7.51 5.00 -0.19
N GLY A 38 6.84 4.51 -1.24
CA GLY A 38 5.37 4.43 -1.30
C GLY A 38 4.80 3.53 -0.20
N ILE A 39 5.23 2.27 -0.13
CA ILE A 39 4.78 1.33 0.92
C ILE A 39 5.20 1.76 2.32
N GLY A 40 6.40 2.33 2.46
CA GLY A 40 6.89 2.83 3.74
C GLY A 40 6.02 3.97 4.26
N LEU A 41 5.63 4.90 3.39
CA LEU A 41 4.70 5.97 3.75
C LEU A 41 3.33 5.41 4.17
N ASP A 42 2.78 4.46 3.42
CA ASP A 42 1.52 3.78 3.76
C ASP A 42 1.57 3.09 5.13
N ALA A 43 2.63 2.31 5.38
CA ALA A 43 2.83 1.65 6.66
C ALA A 43 2.96 2.66 7.80
N VAL A 44 3.68 3.76 7.60
CA VAL A 44 3.80 4.83 8.59
C VAL A 44 2.42 5.44 8.90
N LEU A 45 1.62 5.74 7.88
CA LEU A 45 0.28 6.31 8.06
C LEU A 45 -0.67 5.34 8.78
N ALA A 46 -0.57 4.04 8.51
CA ALA A 46 -1.38 3.02 9.16
C ALA A 46 -0.95 2.75 10.61
N LEU A 47 0.36 2.76 10.89
CA LEU A 47 0.91 2.36 12.20
C LEU A 47 1.03 3.51 13.21
N LEU A 48 1.31 4.75 12.76
CA LEU A 48 1.50 5.88 13.69
C LEU A 48 0.28 6.19 14.57
N PRO A 49 -0.98 6.13 14.08
CA PRO A 49 -2.15 6.29 14.93
C PRO A 49 -2.22 5.25 16.05
N MET A 50 -1.78 4.02 15.79
CA MET A 50 -1.73 2.95 16.81
C MET A 50 -0.66 3.22 17.88
N ALA A 51 0.36 4.02 17.57
CA ALA A 51 1.35 4.51 18.53
C ALA A 51 0.89 5.76 19.30
N GLY A 52 -0.35 6.23 19.10
CA GLY A 52 -0.92 7.37 19.82
C GLY A 52 -0.78 8.72 19.12
N ILE A 53 -0.28 8.77 17.88
CA ILE A 53 -0.18 10.02 17.11
C ILE A 53 -1.55 10.37 16.52
N THR A 54 -2.26 11.26 17.19
CA THR A 54 -3.65 11.62 16.85
C THR A 54 -3.79 12.52 15.61
N ALA A 55 -2.72 13.21 15.19
CA ALA A 55 -2.73 14.10 14.03
C ALA A 55 -3.02 13.38 12.70
N LEU A 56 -2.82 12.06 12.65
CA LEU A 56 -3.05 11.20 11.48
C LEU A 56 -4.27 10.30 11.66
N ARG A 57 -4.99 10.42 12.78
CA ARG A 57 -6.15 9.58 13.08
C ARG A 57 -7.29 9.96 12.14
N SER A 58 -7.74 8.99 11.35
CA SER A 58 -9.01 9.07 10.62
C SER A 58 -10.15 9.28 11.61
N ALA A 59 -11.29 9.82 11.15
CA ALA A 59 -12.52 9.81 11.95
C ALA A 59 -12.76 8.37 12.45
N ASP A 60 -13.05 8.18 13.74
CA ASP A 60 -13.14 6.85 14.37
C ASP A 60 -14.16 6.00 13.60
N PRO A 61 -13.68 5.06 12.75
CA PRO A 61 -14.59 4.38 11.86
C PRO A 61 -15.32 3.30 12.66
N VAL A 62 -16.65 3.23 12.49
CA VAL A 62 -17.40 2.08 13.01
C VAL A 62 -16.87 0.84 12.31
N MET A 63 -16.35 -0.11 13.10
CA MET A 63 -15.77 -1.34 12.57
C MET A 63 -16.82 -2.12 11.76
N ASN A 64 -16.62 -2.18 10.45
CA ASN A 64 -17.48 -2.89 9.50
C ASN A 64 -16.65 -3.75 8.56
N ALA A 65 -17.32 -4.57 7.74
CA ALA A 65 -16.65 -5.49 6.82
C ALA A 65 -15.70 -4.79 5.82
N GLY A 66 -16.01 -3.54 5.42
CA GLY A 66 -15.16 -2.74 4.53
C GLY A 66 -13.85 -2.33 5.20
N ILE A 67 -13.92 -1.84 6.45
CA ILE A 67 -12.73 -1.49 7.25
C ILE A 67 -11.87 -2.73 7.53
N ILE A 68 -12.49 -3.84 7.96
CA ILE A 68 -11.78 -5.10 8.24
C ILE A 68 -11.11 -5.62 6.96
N GLY A 69 -11.85 -5.66 5.85
CA GLY A 69 -11.32 -6.07 4.55
C GLY A 69 -10.16 -5.20 4.09
N GLY A 70 -10.28 -3.87 4.25
CA GLY A 70 -9.21 -2.91 3.95
C GLY A 70 -7.94 -3.18 4.76
N ILE A 71 -8.05 -3.41 6.07
CA ILE A 71 -6.91 -3.73 6.94
C ILE A 71 -6.23 -5.04 6.52
N VAL A 72 -7.01 -6.10 6.30
CA VAL A 72 -6.48 -7.42 5.94
C VAL A 72 -5.77 -7.37 4.58
N LEU A 73 -6.40 -6.75 3.58
CA LEU A 73 -5.82 -6.63 2.23
C LEU A 73 -4.61 -5.68 2.20
N GLY A 74 -4.65 -4.60 3.00
CA GLY A 74 -3.51 -3.69 3.17
C GLY A 74 -2.31 -4.40 3.77
N GLY A 75 -2.48 -5.11 4.89
CA GLY A 75 -1.42 -5.93 5.48
C GLY A 75 -0.90 -7.02 4.53
N THR A 76 -1.79 -7.66 3.77
CA THR A 76 -1.41 -8.64 2.74
C THR A 76 -0.55 -8.02 1.65
N THR A 77 -0.83 -6.78 1.24
CA THR A 77 -0.03 -6.04 0.25
C THR A 77 1.41 -5.88 0.71
N TRP A 78 1.64 -5.54 1.99
CA TRP A 78 2.99 -5.41 2.54
C TRP A 78 3.75 -6.74 2.50
N ILE A 79 3.08 -7.85 2.81
CA ILE A 79 3.67 -9.20 2.76
C ILE A 79 4.03 -9.58 1.31
N VAL A 80 3.12 -9.34 0.36
CA VAL A 80 3.36 -9.61 -1.07
C VAL A 80 4.54 -8.78 -1.58
N PHE A 81 4.63 -7.51 -1.19
CA PHE A 81 5.76 -6.68 -1.58
C PHE A 81 7.08 -7.14 -0.96
N ALA A 82 7.09 -7.52 0.32
CA ALA A 82 8.27 -8.09 0.96
C ALA A 82 8.74 -9.37 0.24
N ALA A 83 7.81 -10.26 -0.12
CA ALA A 83 8.12 -11.44 -0.93
C ALA A 83 8.67 -11.06 -2.32
N ALA A 84 8.13 -10.01 -2.95
CA ALA A 84 8.66 -9.49 -4.21
C ALA A 84 10.12 -9.04 -4.07
N LEU A 85 10.46 -8.32 -2.99
CA LEU A 85 11.84 -7.91 -2.70
C LEU A 85 12.79 -9.11 -2.54
N VAL A 86 12.34 -10.19 -1.89
CA VAL A 86 13.10 -11.44 -1.79
C VAL A 86 13.33 -12.06 -3.17
N LEU A 87 12.28 -12.17 -4.00
CA LEU A 87 12.40 -12.70 -5.36
C LEU A 87 13.34 -11.87 -6.24
N ARG A 88 13.34 -10.55 -6.06
CA ARG A 88 14.29 -9.67 -6.71
C ARG A 88 15.72 -9.93 -6.23
N ALA A 89 15.94 -10.12 -4.93
CA ALA A 89 17.26 -10.42 -4.37
C ALA A 89 17.84 -11.73 -4.93
N VAL A 90 16.99 -12.74 -5.16
CA VAL A 90 17.38 -14.01 -5.83
C VAL A 90 17.29 -13.94 -7.36
N LYS A 91 17.22 -12.74 -7.94
CA LYS A 91 17.23 -12.45 -9.39
C LYS A 91 16.08 -13.11 -10.18
N LYS A 92 14.96 -13.45 -9.54
CA LYS A 92 13.74 -13.97 -10.18
C LYS A 92 12.85 -12.80 -10.63
N THR A 93 13.32 -12.02 -11.59
CA THR A 93 12.70 -10.75 -12.04
C THR A 93 11.28 -10.91 -12.58
N GLY A 94 10.99 -11.99 -13.31
CA GLY A 94 9.64 -12.25 -13.81
C GLY A 94 8.62 -12.43 -12.67
N LEU A 95 8.93 -13.27 -11.69
CA LEU A 95 8.04 -13.48 -10.54
C LEU A 95 7.95 -12.25 -9.64
N PHE A 96 9.05 -11.49 -9.50
CA PHE A 96 9.03 -10.19 -8.84
C PHE A 96 7.98 -9.27 -9.48
N HIS A 97 7.98 -9.12 -10.81
CA HIS A 97 7.00 -8.31 -11.53
C HIS A 97 5.56 -8.80 -11.37
N VAL A 98 5.34 -10.12 -11.35
CA VAL A 98 4.03 -10.70 -11.06
C VAL A 98 3.55 -10.30 -9.66
N LEU A 99 4.42 -10.37 -8.65
CA LEU A 99 4.07 -9.95 -7.29
C LEU A 99 3.86 -8.43 -7.19
N ILE A 100 4.61 -7.61 -7.92
CA ILE A 100 4.38 -6.16 -7.97
C ILE A 100 3.02 -5.84 -8.61
N ALA A 101 2.62 -6.55 -9.67
CA ALA A 101 1.28 -6.40 -10.24
C ALA A 101 0.17 -6.82 -9.25
N ALA A 102 0.36 -7.95 -8.57
CA ALA A 102 -0.57 -8.43 -7.55
C ALA A 102 -0.70 -7.44 -6.37
N ALA A 103 0.42 -6.90 -5.90
CA ALA A 103 0.44 -5.90 -4.82
C ALA A 103 -0.35 -4.63 -5.21
N GLN A 104 -0.21 -4.14 -6.45
CA GLN A 104 -0.99 -2.98 -6.91
C GLN A 104 -2.50 -3.24 -6.84
N VAL A 105 -2.94 -4.40 -7.34
CA VAL A 105 -4.36 -4.77 -7.34
C VAL A 105 -4.88 -4.94 -5.91
N LEU A 106 -4.15 -5.65 -5.05
CA LEU A 106 -4.53 -5.84 -3.65
C LEU A 106 -4.64 -4.50 -2.91
N TRP A 107 -3.67 -3.61 -3.09
CA TRP A 107 -3.68 -2.31 -2.45
C TRP A 107 -4.83 -1.44 -2.95
N PHE A 108 -5.10 -1.45 -4.25
CA PHE A 108 -6.24 -0.73 -4.81
C PHE A 108 -7.56 -1.20 -4.18
N ILE A 109 -7.76 -2.52 -4.09
CA ILE A 109 -8.97 -3.09 -3.48
C ILE A 109 -9.03 -2.75 -1.98
N ALA A 110 -7.89 -2.80 -1.27
CA ALA A 110 -7.81 -2.41 0.14
C ALA A 110 -8.25 -0.95 0.33
N TYR A 111 -7.72 -0.06 -0.51
CA TYR A 111 -8.02 1.37 -0.49
C TYR A 111 -9.50 1.65 -0.75
N VAL A 112 -10.08 1.03 -1.79
CA VAL A 112 -11.52 1.16 -2.09
C VAL A 112 -12.37 0.58 -0.96
N SER A 113 -11.99 -0.56 -0.39
CA SER A 113 -12.70 -1.18 0.74
C SER A 113 -12.72 -0.27 1.96
N PHE A 114 -11.59 0.39 2.24
CA PHE A 114 -11.46 1.34 3.34
C PHE A 114 -12.33 2.58 3.12
N LEU A 115 -12.30 3.17 1.91
CA LEU A 115 -13.16 4.30 1.57
C LEU A 115 -14.65 3.93 1.65
N LEU A 116 -15.05 2.78 1.11
CA LEU A 116 -16.44 2.31 1.22
C LEU A 116 -16.84 2.06 2.68
N GLY A 117 -15.94 1.47 3.47
CA GLY A 117 -16.14 1.27 4.90
C GLY A 117 -16.35 2.58 5.67
N MET A 118 -15.61 3.64 5.31
CA MET A 118 -15.71 4.94 5.98
C MET A 118 -16.88 5.81 5.50
N TYR A 119 -17.34 5.68 4.25
CA TYR A 119 -18.31 6.63 3.68
C TYR A 119 -19.66 6.03 3.31
N LYS A 120 -19.74 4.73 3.03
CA LYS A 120 -21.00 4.07 2.63
C LYS A 120 -21.71 3.40 3.80
N PHE A 121 -20.94 2.97 4.81
CA PHE A 121 -21.44 2.24 5.98
C PHE A 121 -21.15 2.98 7.30
N ALA A 122 -20.83 4.28 7.22
CA ALA A 122 -20.74 5.17 8.37
C ALA A 122 -22.06 5.89 8.65
#